data_AF-A0A7S1GRH2-F1
#
_entry.id   AF-A0A7S1GRH2-F1
#
_cell.length_a   1.000
_cell.length_b   1.000
_cell.length_c   1.000
_cell.angle_alpha   90.00
_cell.angle_beta   90.00
_cell.angle_gamma   90.00
#
_symmetry.space_group_name_H-M   'P 1'
#
loop_
_entity.id
_entity.type
_entity.pdbx_description
1 polymer ?
#
loop_
_entity_poly.entity_id
_entity_poly.type
_entity_poly.pdbx_seq_one_letter_code
_entity_poly.pdbx_strand_id
1 'polypeptide(L)'
;PSDTLTLWDTRIIAADHHDGLFVWSGKGTFDPSLDAVREQCREFLVERSKTRFPMPRMHLLREGDSMSRRFTTRLAPSHADPTDQQVVHFPALAALPPSQLSELRAKFRFHDSSVDPSFRRWFWSVTSASSNARNEGMSLCE
;
A
#
# COMPACT_ATOMS: atom_id res chain seq x y z
N PRO A 1 8.08 0.66 2.31
CA PRO A 1 6.78 0.62 3.02
C PRO A 1 5.80 -0.22 2.22
N SER A 2 4.74 -0.76 2.81
CA SER A 2 3.61 -1.27 2.02
C SER A 2 2.87 -0.07 1.41
N ASP A 3 2.38 -0.21 0.18
CA ASP A 3 2.01 0.91 -0.68
C ASP A 3 0.59 0.77 -1.23
N THR A 4 -0.12 1.88 -1.36
CA THR A 4 -1.51 1.88 -1.86
C THR A 4 -1.68 1.22 -3.24
N LEU A 5 -0.70 1.40 -4.14
CA LEU A 5 -0.74 0.80 -5.48
C LEU A 5 -0.48 -0.72 -5.51
N THR A 6 -0.32 -1.36 -4.35
CA THR A 6 -0.26 -2.84 -4.23
C THR A 6 -1.64 -3.49 -4.04
N LEU A 7 -2.68 -2.71 -3.68
CA LEU A 7 -4.02 -3.23 -3.37
C LEU A 7 -4.88 -3.51 -4.61
N TRP A 8 -4.45 -4.45 -5.45
CA TRP A 8 -5.16 -4.81 -6.67
C TRP A 8 -6.36 -5.72 -6.38
N ASP A 9 -7.40 -5.63 -7.22
CA ASP A 9 -8.63 -6.42 -7.07
C ASP A 9 -8.39 -7.93 -7.07
N THR A 10 -7.38 -8.37 -7.81
CA THR A 10 -7.05 -9.77 -8.07
C THR A 10 -5.99 -10.32 -7.13
N ARG A 11 -5.72 -9.65 -6.00
CA ARG A 11 -4.65 -10.04 -5.08
C ARG A 11 -5.17 -10.36 -3.68
N ILE A 12 -4.47 -11.32 -3.06
CA ILE A 12 -4.51 -11.57 -1.62
C ILE A 12 -3.13 -11.14 -1.09
N ILE A 13 -3.12 -10.34 -0.03
CA ILE A 13 -1.91 -9.73 0.53
C ILE A 13 -1.79 -10.15 1.99
N ALA A 14 -0.65 -10.74 2.34
CA ALA A 14 -0.24 -10.96 3.72
C ALA A 14 0.69 -9.82 4.14
N ALA A 15 0.36 -9.12 5.22
CA ALA A 15 1.16 -8.03 5.75
C ALA A 15 1.31 -8.12 7.26
N ASP A 16 2.52 -7.83 7.72
CA ASP A 16 2.91 -7.87 9.11
C ASP A 16 3.34 -6.47 9.55
N HIS A 17 2.54 -5.84 10.41
CA HIS A 17 2.81 -4.51 10.96
C HIS A 17 3.24 -4.56 12.43
N HIS A 18 3.84 -5.68 12.85
CA HIS A 18 4.27 -5.94 14.22
C HIS A 18 3.14 -6.08 15.24
N ASP A 19 2.29 -5.07 15.42
CA ASP A 19 1.14 -5.03 16.35
C ASP A 19 -0.14 -5.68 15.78
N GLY A 20 -0.21 -5.79 14.45
CA GLY A 20 -1.31 -6.39 13.72
C GLY A 20 -0.81 -7.18 12.52
N LEU A 21 -1.48 -8.31 12.27
CA LEU A 21 -1.28 -9.17 11.13
C LEU A 21 -2.50 -9.03 10.21
N PHE A 22 -2.27 -8.90 8.91
CA PHE A 22 -3.32 -8.61 7.95
C PHE A 22 -3.26 -9.60 6.79
N VAL A 23 -4.39 -10.24 6.49
CA VAL A 23 -4.65 -10.89 5.22
C VAL A 23 -5.74 -10.09 4.53
N TRP A 24 -5.37 -9.30 3.53
CA TRP A 24 -6.28 -8.47 2.76
C TRP A 24 -6.63 -9.14 1.43
N SER A 25 -7.91 -9.21 1.10
CA SER A 25 -8.43 -9.77 -0.16
C SER A 25 -9.00 -8.65 -1.03
N GLY A 26 -8.51 -8.51 -2.26
CA GLY A 26 -9.12 -7.64 -3.26
C GLY A 26 -10.47 -8.16 -3.74
N LYS A 27 -11.33 -7.27 -4.25
CA LYS A 27 -12.72 -7.61 -4.64
C LYS A 27 -12.85 -8.78 -5.61
N GLY A 28 -11.88 -8.95 -6.51
CA GLY A 28 -11.83 -10.04 -7.49
C GLY A 28 -11.37 -11.37 -6.92
N THR A 29 -11.05 -11.45 -5.63
CA THR A 29 -10.57 -12.68 -4.99
C THR A 29 -11.58 -13.32 -4.05
N PHE A 30 -12.76 -12.72 -3.80
CA PHE A 30 -13.70 -13.20 -2.76
C PHE A 30 -14.24 -14.63 -2.92
N ASP A 31 -13.94 -15.27 -4.04
CA ASP A 31 -14.27 -16.65 -4.31
C ASP A 31 -13.73 -17.61 -3.20
N PRO A 32 -14.56 -18.53 -2.68
CA PRO A 32 -14.16 -19.51 -1.68
C PRO A 32 -13.05 -20.47 -2.15
N SER A 33 -12.87 -20.68 -3.46
CA SER A 33 -11.77 -21.50 -4.00
C SER A 33 -10.39 -20.97 -3.62
N LEU A 34 -10.28 -19.68 -3.25
CA LEU A 34 -9.05 -19.04 -2.80
C LEU A 34 -8.90 -19.06 -1.27
N ASP A 35 -9.80 -19.71 -0.51
CA ASP A 35 -9.70 -19.77 0.94
C ASP A 35 -8.44 -20.51 1.42
N ALA A 36 -7.98 -21.52 0.69
CA ALA A 36 -6.71 -22.20 0.97
C ALA A 36 -5.51 -21.23 0.91
N VAL A 37 -5.53 -20.24 0.00
CA VAL A 37 -4.47 -19.23 -0.12
C VAL A 37 -4.51 -18.26 1.07
N ARG A 38 -5.72 -17.86 1.51
CA ARG A 38 -5.90 -17.03 2.71
C ARG A 38 -5.41 -17.74 3.96
N GLU A 39 -5.69 -19.04 4.05
CA GLU A 39 -5.25 -19.88 5.15
C GLU A 39 -3.72 -19.97 5.21
N GLN A 40 -3.07 -20.26 4.09
CA GLN A 40 -1.60 -20.27 4.00
C GLN A 40 -0.98 -18.93 4.42
N CYS A 41 -1.59 -17.81 3.99
CA CYS A 41 -1.17 -16.48 4.40
C CYS A 41 -1.32 -16.26 5.91
N ARG A 42 -2.43 -16.73 6.50
CA ARG A 42 -2.69 -16.65 7.94
C ARG A 42 -1.65 -17.45 8.73
N GLU A 43 -1.42 -18.71 8.35
CA GLU A 43 -0.45 -19.60 8.99
C GLU A 43 0.97 -19.01 8.92
N PHE A 44 1.37 -18.52 7.76
CA PHE A 44 2.67 -17.85 7.57
C PHE A 44 2.87 -16.68 8.54
N LEU A 45 1.87 -15.82 8.69
CA LEU A 45 1.92 -14.65 9.58
C LEU A 45 1.91 -15.06 11.07
N VAL A 46 1.13 -16.07 11.45
CA VAL A 46 1.09 -16.59 12.82
C VAL A 46 2.46 -17.16 13.20
N GLU A 47 3.04 -18.00 12.34
CA GLU A 47 4.34 -18.62 12.58
C GLU A 47 5.45 -17.56 12.74
N ARG A 48 5.44 -16.52 11.89
CA ARG A 48 6.42 -15.42 11.94
C ARG A 48 6.28 -14.52 13.17
N SER A 49 5.13 -14.55 13.84
CA SER A 49 4.83 -13.70 15.00
C SER A 49 4.80 -14.45 16.33
N LYS A 50 5.01 -15.78 16.33
CA LYS A 50 4.84 -16.65 17.50
C LYS A 50 5.65 -16.27 18.75
N THR A 51 6.77 -15.56 18.59
CA THR A 51 7.65 -15.15 19.70
C THR A 51 7.39 -13.73 20.18
N ARG A 52 6.39 -13.02 19.63
CA ARG A 52 6.12 -11.62 19.97
C ARG A 52 5.24 -11.50 21.20
N PHE A 53 5.51 -10.46 21.99
CA PHE A 53 4.71 -10.08 23.14
C PHE A 53 4.38 -8.58 23.08
N PRO A 54 3.10 -8.18 23.14
CA PRO A 54 1.92 -9.04 23.12
C PRO A 54 1.75 -9.77 21.78
N MET A 55 0.95 -10.85 21.78
CA MET A 55 0.60 -11.54 20.53
C MET A 55 -0.19 -10.59 19.62
N PRO A 56 0.24 -10.38 18.36
CA PRO A 56 -0.43 -9.45 17.48
C PRO A 56 -1.79 -9.97 17.02
N ARG A 57 -2.71 -9.04 16.75
CA ARG A 57 -4.07 -9.40 16.33
C ARG A 57 -4.10 -9.77 14.86
N MET A 58 -4.68 -10.92 14.53
CA MET A 58 -4.96 -11.33 13.16
C MET A 58 -6.21 -10.65 12.61
N HIS A 59 -6.10 -10.12 11.39
CA HIS A 59 -7.17 -9.46 10.65
C HIS A 59 -7.32 -10.07 9.26
N LEU A 60 -8.45 -10.75 9.02
CA LEU A 60 -8.86 -11.17 7.68
C LEU A 60 -9.79 -10.08 7.13
N LEU A 61 -9.38 -9.40 6.07
CA LEU A 61 -10.04 -8.21 5.55
C LEU A 61 -10.41 -8.39 4.09
N ARG A 62 -11.58 -7.89 3.71
CA ARG A 62 -12.01 -7.79 2.32
C ARG A 62 -12.07 -6.33 1.90
N GLU A 63 -11.71 -6.06 0.65
CA GLU A 63 -11.89 -4.75 0.05
C GLU A 63 -13.32 -4.25 0.20
N GLY A 64 -13.49 -2.97 0.57
CA GLY A 64 -14.81 -2.37 0.81
C GLY A 64 -15.35 -2.59 2.22
N ASP A 65 -14.82 -3.53 3.00
CA ASP A 65 -15.23 -3.70 4.40
C ASP A 65 -14.81 -2.48 5.24
N SER A 66 -15.66 -2.09 6.19
CA SER A 66 -15.35 -1.04 7.17
C SER A 66 -14.05 -1.33 7.95
N MET A 67 -13.73 -2.60 8.19
CA MET A 67 -12.50 -2.99 8.89
C MET A 67 -11.25 -2.93 8.00
N SER A 68 -11.40 -2.91 6.67
CA SER A 68 -10.29 -2.81 5.72
C SER A 68 -9.44 -1.57 5.96
N ARG A 69 -10.05 -0.48 6.47
CA ARG A 69 -9.35 0.77 6.79
C ARG A 69 -8.19 0.60 7.77
N ARG A 70 -8.25 -0.40 8.66
CA ARG A 70 -7.14 -0.70 9.58
C ARG A 70 -5.85 -1.01 8.84
N PHE A 71 -5.95 -1.65 7.68
CA PHE A 71 -4.79 -1.94 6.85
C PHE A 71 -4.47 -0.77 5.92
N THR A 72 -5.47 -0.18 5.25
CA THR A 72 -5.21 0.89 4.27
C THR A 72 -4.58 2.14 4.88
N THR A 73 -4.88 2.48 6.13
CA THR A 73 -4.27 3.63 6.83
C THR A 73 -2.80 3.41 7.21
N ARG A 74 -2.25 2.20 7.00
CA ARG A 74 -0.85 1.87 7.26
C ARG A 74 0.01 1.89 5.98
N LEU A 75 -0.59 2.22 4.83
CA LEU A 75 0.07 2.21 3.54
C LEU A 75 0.57 3.59 3.16
N ALA A 76 1.73 3.66 2.51
CA ALA A 76 2.20 4.90 1.90
C ALA A 76 1.32 5.25 0.68
N PRO A 77 0.90 6.53 0.52
CA PRO A 77 -0.03 6.94 -0.52
C PRO A 77 0.67 7.15 -1.89
N SER A 78 1.30 6.10 -2.41
CA SER A 78 1.93 6.08 -3.75
C SER A 78 0.98 6.40 -4.91
N HIS A 79 -0.34 6.19 -4.75
CA HIS A 79 -1.33 6.63 -5.74
C HIS A 79 -1.37 8.16 -5.95
N ALA A 80 -0.81 8.94 -5.02
CA ALA A 80 -0.70 10.39 -5.10
C ALA A 80 0.58 10.87 -5.82
N ASP A 81 1.49 9.97 -6.19
CA ASP A 81 2.70 10.33 -6.94
C ASP A 81 2.40 10.65 -8.41
N PRO A 82 3.27 11.39 -9.11
CA PRO A 82 3.18 11.56 -10.56
C PRO A 82 3.09 10.20 -11.29
N THR A 83 2.29 10.11 -12.36
CA THR A 83 1.99 8.81 -13.01
C THR A 83 3.24 8.13 -13.59
N ASP A 84 4.18 8.91 -14.12
CA ASP A 84 5.49 8.42 -14.57
C ASP A 84 6.25 7.74 -13.42
N GLN A 85 6.27 8.36 -12.25
CA GLN A 85 6.92 7.82 -11.04
C GLN A 85 6.20 6.58 -10.52
N GLN A 86 4.86 6.56 -10.57
CA GLN A 86 4.09 5.38 -10.22
C GLN A 86 4.49 4.18 -11.08
N VAL A 87 4.67 4.36 -12.40
CA VAL A 87 5.08 3.28 -13.30
C VAL A 87 6.51 2.83 -13.04
N VAL A 88 7.43 3.76 -12.72
CA VAL A 88 8.81 3.40 -12.34
C VAL A 88 8.84 2.51 -11.10
N HIS A 89 8.05 2.83 -10.07
CA HIS A 89 8.01 2.07 -8.81
C HIS A 89 7.14 0.81 -8.88
N PHE A 90 6.12 0.81 -9.75
CA PHE A 90 5.21 -0.30 -9.97
C PHE A 90 5.09 -0.61 -11.47
N PRO A 91 6.11 -1.24 -12.09
CA PRO A 91 6.12 -1.48 -13.54
C PRO A 91 4.91 -2.27 -14.05
N ALA A 92 4.33 -3.11 -13.21
CA ALA A 92 3.10 -3.86 -13.53
C ALA A 92 1.91 -2.94 -13.88
N LEU A 93 1.89 -1.68 -13.43
CA LEU A 93 0.83 -0.73 -13.77
C LEU A 93 0.79 -0.40 -15.26
N ALA A 94 1.93 -0.46 -15.96
CA ALA A 94 1.98 -0.21 -17.40
C ALA A 94 1.22 -1.29 -18.21
N ALA A 95 1.06 -2.49 -17.65
CA ALA A 95 0.32 -3.58 -18.28
C ALA A 95 -1.18 -3.56 -17.97
N LEU A 96 -1.64 -2.67 -17.08
CA LEU A 96 -3.05 -2.60 -16.70
C LEU A 96 -3.88 -1.86 -17.76
N PRO A 97 -5.11 -2.35 -18.06
CA PRO A 97 -6.09 -1.55 -18.78
C PRO A 97 -6.38 -0.22 -18.05
N PRO A 98 -6.60 0.89 -18.78
CA PRO A 98 -6.86 2.20 -18.17
C PRO A 98 -8.04 2.19 -17.17
N SER A 99 -9.07 1.38 -17.43
CA SER A 99 -10.21 1.21 -16.53
C SER A 99 -9.79 0.62 -15.18
N GLN A 100 -9.00 -0.46 -15.19
CA GLN A 100 -8.51 -1.11 -13.97
C GLN A 100 -7.55 -0.20 -13.18
N LEU A 101 -6.70 0.57 -13.87
CA LEU A 101 -5.83 1.54 -13.22
C LEU A 101 -6.63 2.67 -12.54
N SER A 102 -7.68 3.17 -13.22
CA SER A 102 -8.60 4.15 -12.65
C SER A 102 -9.33 3.60 -11.43
N GLU A 103 -9.80 2.36 -11.49
CA GLU A 103 -10.44 1.68 -10.35
C GLU A 103 -9.49 1.49 -9.17
N LEU A 104 -8.25 1.05 -9.43
CA LEU A 104 -7.21 0.90 -8.39
C LEU A 104 -6.96 2.21 -7.65
N ARG A 105 -6.83 3.33 -8.38
CA ARG A 105 -6.64 4.67 -7.80
C ARG A 105 -7.89 5.16 -7.08
N ALA A 106 -9.07 4.85 -7.61
CA ALA A 106 -10.34 5.26 -7.02
C ALA A 106 -10.59 4.71 -5.61
N LYS A 107 -9.91 3.61 -5.22
CA LYS A 107 -9.96 3.06 -3.86
C LYS A 107 -9.53 4.05 -2.79
N PHE A 108 -8.70 5.04 -3.14
CA PHE A 108 -8.08 5.96 -2.20
C PHE A 108 -8.59 7.40 -2.34
N ARG A 109 -9.79 7.61 -2.90
CA ARG A 109 -10.38 8.97 -3.06
C ARG A 109 -10.54 9.76 -1.75
N PHE A 110 -10.53 9.09 -0.61
CA PHE A 110 -10.59 9.72 0.71
C PHE A 110 -9.24 10.29 1.19
N HIS A 111 -8.16 10.07 0.43
CA HIS A 111 -6.83 10.58 0.72
C HIS A 111 -6.75 12.09 0.54
N ASP A 112 -6.11 12.76 1.50
CA ASP A 112 -5.78 14.19 1.42
C ASP A 112 -4.26 14.37 1.38
N SER A 113 -3.75 14.71 0.19
CA SER A 113 -2.32 14.92 -0.05
C SER A 113 -1.71 16.11 0.70
N SER A 114 -2.52 17.00 1.28
CA SER A 114 -2.04 18.12 2.10
C SER A 114 -1.69 17.69 3.52
N VAL A 115 -2.36 16.65 4.05
CA VAL A 115 -2.16 16.13 5.41
C VAL A 115 -1.30 14.88 5.41
N ASP A 116 -1.44 14.02 4.39
CA ASP A 116 -0.72 12.75 4.27
C ASP A 116 0.08 12.72 2.95
N PRO A 117 1.29 13.29 2.89
CA PRO A 117 2.07 13.32 1.67
C PRO A 117 2.54 11.90 1.29
N SER A 118 2.67 11.63 -0.02
CA SER A 118 3.38 10.44 -0.49
C SER A 118 4.81 10.43 0.03
N PHE A 119 5.39 9.22 0.13
CA PHE A 119 6.78 9.08 0.55
C PHE A 119 7.72 9.95 -0.31
N ARG A 120 7.49 9.98 -1.63
CA ARG A 120 8.25 10.82 -2.55
C ARG A 120 8.12 12.30 -2.21
N ARG A 121 6.89 12.80 -2.02
CA ARG A 121 6.66 14.22 -1.70
C ARG A 121 7.31 14.60 -0.37
N TRP A 122 7.15 13.76 0.64
CA TRP A 122 7.80 13.94 1.93
C TRP A 122 9.33 13.94 1.79
N PHE A 123 9.90 12.97 1.10
CA PHE A 123 11.34 12.84 0.89
C PHE A 123 11.91 14.11 0.28
N TRP A 124 11.34 14.60 -0.83
CA TRP A 124 11.80 15.83 -1.48
C TRP A 124 11.58 17.07 -0.63
N SER A 125 10.52 17.13 0.17
CA SER A 125 10.33 18.22 1.13
C SER A 125 11.41 18.25 2.20
N VAL A 126 11.87 17.09 2.68
CA VAL A 126 12.91 16.99 3.71
C VAL A 126 14.30 17.23 3.12
N THR A 127 14.60 16.64 1.96
CA THR A 127 15.90 16.85 1.31
C THR A 127 16.06 18.29 0.85
N SER A 128 15.04 18.90 0.26
CA SER A 128 15.06 20.32 -0.12
C SER A 128 15.10 21.27 1.08
N ALA A 129 14.56 20.89 2.24
CA ALA A 129 14.68 21.67 3.47
C ALA A 129 16.05 21.51 4.14
N SER A 130 16.69 20.35 3.98
CA SER A 130 18.03 20.06 4.50
C SER A 130 19.12 20.74 3.65
N SER A 131 18.87 20.91 2.35
CA SER A 131 19.63 21.83 1.52
C SER A 131 19.14 23.25 1.78
N ASN A 132 19.91 24.08 2.48
CA ASN A 132 19.66 25.53 2.59
C ASN A 132 19.72 26.28 1.22
N ALA A 133 19.60 25.59 0.09
CA ALA A 133 19.49 26.13 -1.25
C ALA A 133 18.01 26.35 -1.61
N ARG A 134 17.32 27.25 -0.90
CA ARG A 134 16.03 27.77 -1.38
C ARG A 134 16.14 28.58 -2.69
N ASN A 135 17.36 28.83 -3.19
CA ASN A 135 17.63 29.68 -4.36
C ASN A 135 18.41 29.02 -5.51
N GLU A 136 18.85 27.76 -5.41
CA GLU A 136 19.54 27.11 -6.52
C GLU A 136 18.81 25.82 -6.86
N GLY A 137 18.10 25.84 -7.99
CA GLY A 137 17.34 24.71 -8.50
C GLY A 137 18.24 23.50 -8.69
N MET A 138 18.17 22.55 -7.76
CA MET A 138 18.82 21.26 -7.92
C MET A 138 17.98 20.39 -8.88
N SER A 139 18.39 20.37 -10.15
CA SER A 139 18.08 19.29 -11.07
C SER A 139 19.01 18.11 -10.75
N LEU A 140 18.50 17.09 -10.05
CA LEU A 140 19.22 15.83 -9.82
C LEU A 140 18.99 14.87 -10.99
N CYS A 141 19.41 15.30 -12.17
CA CYS A 141 19.57 14.48 -13.36
C CYS A 141 20.90 14.85 -14.03
N GLU A 142 21.99 14.36 -13.45
CA GLU A 142 23.21 13.95 -14.16
C GLU A 142 23.72 12.65 -13.51
#